data_AF-A0A836BE09-F1
#
_entry.id   AF-A0A836BE09-F1
#
_cell.length_a   1.000
_cell.length_b   1.000
_cell.length_c   1.000
_cell.angle_alpha   90.00
_cell.angle_beta   90.00
_cell.angle_gamma   90.00
#
_symmetry.space_group_name_H-M   'P 1'
#
loop_
_entity.id
_entity.type
_entity.pdbx_description
1 polymer ?
#
loop_
_entity_poly.entity_id
_entity_poly.type
_entity_poly.pdbx_seq_one_letter_code
_entity_poly.pdbx_strand_id
1 'polypeptide(L)'
;MAQLHEKSGTERKMYICAEVEFINEIDEKVPLEKWQQLVELWKQKIIAQAYPRKVLLSDLEMMLRHYDLLTETPTVDYLYSLCALGASSPNDLQPILEANSLEDLIPRVKDLLRK
;
A
#
# COMPACT_ATOMS: atom_id res chain seq x y z
N MET A 1 -18.14 -19.93 23.28
CA MET A 1 -19.29 -19.16 23.79
C MET A 1 -18.82 -17.74 24.05
N ALA A 2 -18.93 -16.86 23.05
CA ALA A 2 -18.59 -15.45 23.19
C ALA A 2 -19.73 -14.72 23.92
N GLN A 3 -19.43 -14.00 25.00
CA GLN A 3 -20.36 -13.09 25.65
C GLN A 3 -19.82 -11.66 25.58
N LEU A 4 -20.71 -10.81 25.07
CA LEU A 4 -20.50 -9.42 24.67
C LEU A 4 -20.35 -8.45 25.85
N HIS A 5 -19.70 -7.34 25.52
CA HIS A 5 -19.60 -6.09 26.26
C HIS A 5 -20.83 -5.73 27.09
N GLU A 6 -20.61 -5.41 28.37
CA GLU A 6 -21.59 -4.74 29.21
C GLU A 6 -21.14 -3.30 29.52
N LYS A 7 -21.91 -2.32 29.04
CA LYS A 7 -21.76 -0.91 29.40
C LYS A 7 -22.51 -0.65 30.71
N SER A 8 -21.81 -0.26 31.77
CA SER A 8 -22.19 0.86 32.66
C SER A 8 -21.16 1.13 33.77
N GLY A 9 -20.66 2.37 33.82
CA GLY A 9 -20.19 3.07 35.03
C GLY A 9 -18.69 3.01 35.37
N THR A 10 -18.06 4.18 35.57
CA THR A 10 -16.93 4.42 36.50
C THR A 10 -15.62 3.61 36.37
N GLU A 11 -14.51 4.33 36.17
CA GLU A 11 -13.13 3.98 36.58
C GLU A 11 -12.54 2.60 36.20
N ARG A 12 -13.05 1.87 35.21
CA ARG A 12 -12.52 0.55 34.80
C ARG A 12 -12.01 0.52 33.37
N LYS A 13 -10.76 0.06 33.21
CA LYS A 13 -10.09 -0.15 31.92
C LYS A 13 -10.92 -1.13 31.07
N MET A 14 -11.32 -0.71 29.88
CA MET A 14 -11.95 -1.60 28.90
C MET A 14 -10.88 -2.28 28.06
N TYR A 15 -11.02 -3.59 27.87
CA TYR A 15 -10.16 -4.39 27.01
C TYR A 15 -10.96 -4.85 25.80
N ILE A 16 -10.40 -4.68 24.61
CA ILE A 16 -10.96 -5.19 23.36
C ILE A 16 -10.22 -6.49 23.07
N CYS A 17 -10.97 -7.59 22.93
CA CYS A 17 -10.46 -8.85 22.39
C CYS A 17 -10.95 -8.97 20.95
N ALA A 18 -10.02 -9.26 20.03
CA ALA A 18 -10.32 -9.62 18.65
C ALA A 18 -9.65 -10.97 18.37
N GLU A 19 -10.35 -11.82 17.62
CA GLU A 19 -9.73 -13.01 17.03
C GLU A 19 -8.87 -12.55 15.85
N VAL A 20 -7.62 -13.02 15.79
CA VAL A 20 -6.65 -12.63 14.76
C VAL A 20 -6.35 -13.86 13.92
N GLU A 21 -6.50 -13.74 12.61
CA GLU A 21 -6.06 -14.73 11.64
C GLU A 21 -4.77 -14.24 10.96
N PHE A 22 -3.83 -15.16 10.71
CA PHE A 22 -2.62 -14.84 9.98
C PHE A 22 -2.91 -14.82 8.49
N ILE A 23 -2.54 -13.71 7.84
CA ILE A 23 -2.47 -13.61 6.40
C ILE A 23 -1.15 -14.24 5.96
N ASN A 24 -1.19 -15.09 4.93
CA ASN A 24 0.02 -15.70 4.38
C ASN A 24 0.87 -14.66 3.67
N GLU A 25 2.19 -14.79 3.76
CA GLU A 25 3.11 -13.98 2.98
C GLU A 25 2.97 -14.33 1.48
N ILE A 26 3.11 -13.31 0.63
CA ILE A 26 3.08 -13.47 -0.82
C ILE A 26 4.51 -13.76 -1.30
N ASP A 27 4.83 -15.04 -1.49
CA ASP A 27 6.14 -15.49 -1.99
C ASP A 27 6.30 -15.38 -3.53
N GLU A 28 5.24 -14.95 -4.22
CA GLU A 28 5.22 -14.84 -5.67
C GLU A 28 6.18 -13.75 -6.17
N LYS A 29 6.94 -14.08 -7.22
CA LYS A 29 7.84 -13.10 -7.85
C LYS A 29 7.03 -12.04 -8.59
N VAL A 30 7.33 -10.77 -8.34
CA VAL A 30 6.73 -9.66 -9.08
C VAL A 30 7.33 -9.60 -10.49
N PRO A 31 6.54 -9.71 -11.56
CA PRO A 31 7.06 -9.57 -12.91
C PRO A 31 7.55 -8.14 -13.15
N LEU A 32 8.75 -8.00 -13.73
CA LEU A 32 9.36 -6.69 -14.00
C LEU A 32 8.45 -5.79 -14.85
N GLU A 33 7.77 -6.35 -15.85
CA GLU A 33 6.84 -5.61 -16.70
C GLU A 33 5.67 -5.00 -15.88
N LYS A 34 5.12 -5.76 -14.92
CA LYS A 34 4.05 -5.27 -14.05
C LYS A 34 4.56 -4.18 -13.11
N TRP A 35 5.75 -4.37 -12.55
CA TRP A 35 6.40 -3.36 -11.72
C TRP A 35 6.60 -2.03 -12.46
N GLN A 36 7.17 -2.06 -13.67
CA GLN A 36 7.37 -0.86 -14.49
C GLN A 36 6.06 -0.14 -14.80
N GLN A 37 5.00 -0.89 -15.09
CA GLN A 37 3.65 -0.32 -15.29
C GLN A 37 3.15 0.40 -14.02
N LEU A 38 3.36 -0.17 -12.84
CA LEU A 38 2.94 0.43 -11.57
C LEU A 38 3.75 1.70 -11.24
N VAL A 39 5.06 1.67 -11.45
CA VAL A 39 5.92 2.85 -11.27
C VAL A 39 5.47 4.00 -12.16
N GLU A 40 5.11 3.71 -13.41
CA GLU A 40 4.63 4.74 -14.34
C GLU A 40 3.27 5.32 -13.91
N LEU A 41 2.34 4.48 -13.46
CA LEU A 41 1.07 4.93 -12.87
C LEU A 41 1.30 5.82 -11.64
N TRP A 42 2.24 5.44 -10.77
CA TRP A 42 2.61 6.24 -9.62
C TRP A 42 3.15 7.61 -10.05
N LYS A 43 4.07 7.69 -11.02
CA LYS A 43 4.58 8.97 -11.52
C LYS A 43 3.44 9.87 -12.03
N GLN A 44 2.54 9.30 -12.83
CA GLN A 44 1.39 10.02 -13.37
C GLN A 44 0.48 10.57 -12.27
N LYS A 45 0.19 9.75 -11.26
CA LYS A 45 -0.60 10.15 -10.09
C LYS A 45 0.03 11.30 -9.33
N ILE A 46 1.30 11.20 -8.98
CA ILE A 46 1.99 12.26 -8.20
C ILE A 46 2.01 13.58 -8.98
N ILE A 47 2.23 13.53 -10.30
CA ILE A 47 2.17 14.73 -11.15
C ILE A 47 0.76 15.35 -11.12
N ALA A 48 -0.28 14.53 -11.24
CA ALA A 48 -1.67 14.99 -11.21
C ALA A 48 -2.03 15.61 -9.85
N GLN A 49 -1.64 14.97 -8.75
CA GLN A 49 -1.93 15.44 -7.39
C GLN A 49 -1.16 16.71 -7.01
N ALA A 50 0.04 16.90 -7.57
CA ALA A 50 0.84 18.08 -7.29
C ALA A 50 0.34 19.35 -8.01
N TYR A 51 -0.62 19.25 -8.92
CA TYR A 51 -1.17 20.40 -9.64
C TYR A 51 -1.73 21.46 -8.67
N PRO A 52 -1.44 22.78 -8.87
CA PRO A 52 -0.82 23.42 -10.04
C PRO A 52 0.71 23.47 -10.01
N ARG A 53 1.36 22.86 -9.01
CA ARG A 53 2.81 22.85 -8.90
C ARG A 53 3.40 21.93 -9.96
N LYS A 54 4.38 22.44 -10.72
CA LYS A 54 5.10 21.63 -11.70
C LYS A 54 6.08 20.71 -10.99
N VAL A 55 5.89 19.40 -11.14
CA VAL A 55 6.83 18.36 -10.70
C VAL A 55 7.65 17.91 -11.90
N LEU A 56 8.98 17.84 -11.75
CA LEU A 56 9.86 17.32 -12.80
C LEU A 56 9.98 15.80 -12.67
N LEU A 57 10.06 15.11 -13.80
CA LEU A 57 10.27 13.66 -13.81
C LEU A 57 11.58 13.26 -13.12
N SER A 58 12.61 14.10 -13.19
CA SER A 58 13.89 13.90 -12.50
C SER A 58 13.74 13.86 -10.97
N ASP A 59 12.81 14.63 -10.41
CA ASP A 59 12.59 14.67 -8.96
C ASP A 59 11.93 13.36 -8.48
N LEU A 60 11.01 12.84 -9.30
CA LEU A 60 10.36 11.55 -9.05
C LEU A 60 11.34 10.39 -9.18
N GLU A 61 12.22 10.40 -10.19
CA GLU A 61 13.28 9.41 -10.33
C GLU A 61 14.26 9.44 -9.16
N MET A 62 14.59 10.62 -8.65
CA MET A 62 15.42 10.76 -7.45
C MET A 62 14.73 10.17 -6.22
N MET A 63 13.41 10.37 -6.05
CA MET A 63 12.66 9.71 -4.97
C MET A 63 12.67 8.19 -5.12
N LEU A 64 12.38 7.67 -6.31
CA LEU A 64 12.43 6.22 -6.54
C LEU A 64 13.82 5.65 -6.26
N ARG A 65 14.88 6.38 -6.60
CA ARG A 65 16.26 5.99 -6.27
C ARG A 65 16.49 5.99 -4.75
N HIS A 66 16.01 7.00 -4.04
CA HIS A 66 16.23 7.13 -2.60
C HIS A 66 15.62 5.97 -1.80
N TYR A 67 14.51 5.42 -2.29
CA TYR A 67 13.82 4.27 -1.68
C TYR A 67 14.17 2.94 -2.37
N ASP A 68 15.25 2.87 -3.16
CA ASP A 68 15.70 1.67 -3.87
C ASP A 68 14.65 1.04 -4.81
N LEU A 69 13.68 1.83 -5.27
CA LEU A 69 12.59 1.42 -6.17
C LEU A 69 12.98 1.45 -7.66
N LEU A 70 14.16 1.97 -8.01
CA LEU A 70 14.75 1.82 -9.34
C LEU A 70 15.46 0.45 -9.45
N THR A 71 14.68 -0.62 -9.44
CA THR A 71 15.17 -2.00 -9.43
C THR A 71 14.68 -2.81 -10.63
N GLU A 72 15.50 -3.78 -11.05
CA GLU A 72 15.17 -4.81 -12.05
C GLU A 72 14.64 -6.10 -11.41
N THR A 73 14.75 -6.22 -10.09
CA THR A 73 14.30 -7.38 -9.31
C THR A 73 13.27 -6.94 -8.26
N PRO A 74 12.04 -6.59 -8.69
CA PRO A 74 11.02 -6.11 -7.77
C PRO A 74 10.52 -7.22 -6.82
N THR A 75 10.30 -6.86 -5.56
CA THR A 75 9.70 -7.72 -4.53
C THR A 75 8.35 -7.18 -4.10
N VAL A 76 7.59 -7.98 -3.36
CA VAL A 76 6.32 -7.54 -2.77
C VAL A 76 6.52 -6.37 -1.79
N ASP A 77 7.63 -6.35 -1.04
CA ASP A 77 7.98 -5.23 -0.16
C ASP A 77 8.15 -3.90 -0.91
N TYR A 78 8.68 -3.96 -2.13
CA TYR A 78 8.80 -2.77 -2.97
C TYR A 78 7.43 -2.31 -3.50
N LEU A 79 6.48 -3.23 -3.72
CA LEU A 79 5.10 -2.85 -3.99
C LEU A 79 4.50 -2.09 -2.81
N TYR A 80 4.66 -2.58 -1.58
CA TYR A 80 4.15 -1.89 -0.39
C TYR A 80 4.80 -0.51 -0.22
N SER A 81 6.11 -0.41 -0.46
CA SER A 81 6.85 0.84 -0.41
C SER A 81 6.35 1.84 -1.46
N LEU A 82 6.15 1.41 -2.71
CA LEU A 82 5.58 2.24 -3.77
C LEU A 82 4.16 2.71 -3.43
N CYS A 83 3.35 1.84 -2.82
CA CYS A 83 2.01 2.18 -2.37
C CYS A 83 2.04 3.22 -1.26
N ALA A 84 2.94 3.09 -0.29
CA ALA A 84 3.10 4.07 0.78
C ALA A 84 3.47 5.47 0.24
N LEU A 85 4.32 5.53 -0.80
CA LEU A 85 4.64 6.79 -1.49
C LEU A 85 3.48 7.36 -2.32
N GLY A 86 2.57 6.51 -2.78
CA GLY A 86 1.43 6.89 -3.62
C GLY A 86 0.11 7.06 -2.88
N ALA A 87 0.04 6.71 -1.60
CA ALA A 87 -1.18 6.75 -0.81
C ALA A 87 -1.45 8.17 -0.32
N SER A 88 -2.72 8.60 -0.43
CA SER A 88 -3.16 9.89 0.09
C SER A 88 -3.54 9.81 1.58
N SER A 89 -3.92 8.62 2.04
CA SER A 89 -4.25 8.35 3.45
C SER A 89 -3.84 6.94 3.85
N PRO A 90 -3.62 6.67 5.15
CA PRO A 90 -3.33 5.31 5.63
C PRO A 90 -4.43 4.30 5.28
N ASN A 91 -5.69 4.74 5.21
CA ASN A 91 -6.83 3.88 4.91
C ASN A 91 -6.78 3.33 3.47
N ASP A 92 -6.08 4.01 2.56
CA ASP A 92 -5.93 3.52 1.20
C ASP A 92 -5.01 2.29 1.10
N LEU A 93 -4.18 2.05 2.13
CA LEU A 93 -3.28 0.90 2.19
C LEU A 93 -3.96 -0.35 2.71
N GLN A 94 -5.09 -0.23 3.43
CA GLN A 94 -5.75 -1.38 4.06
C GLN A 94 -6.10 -2.48 3.05
N PRO A 95 -6.73 -2.20 1.89
CA PRO A 95 -7.02 -3.24 0.91
C PRO A 95 -5.74 -3.91 0.36
N ILE A 96 -4.62 -3.21 0.34
CA ILE A 96 -3.35 -3.72 -0.19
C ILE A 96 -2.71 -4.70 0.80
N LEU A 97 -2.81 -4.40 2.09
CA LEU A 97 -2.30 -5.25 3.18
C LEU A 97 -3.17 -6.50 3.41
N GLU A 98 -4.45 -6.43 3.05
CA GLU A 98 -5.40 -7.56 3.14
C GLU A 98 -5.35 -8.49 1.91
N ALA A 99 -4.47 -8.24 0.94
CA ALA A 99 -4.31 -9.09 -0.23
C ALA A 99 -3.55 -10.39 0.14
N ASN A 100 -4.06 -11.54 -0.32
CA ASN A 100 -3.50 -12.86 0.00
C ASN A 100 -2.71 -13.51 -1.15
N SER A 101 -2.65 -12.86 -2.32
CA SER A 101 -1.93 -13.33 -3.49
C SER A 101 -1.50 -12.16 -4.37
N LEU A 102 -0.52 -12.37 -5.25
CA LEU A 102 -0.08 -11.35 -6.18
C LEU A 102 -1.16 -10.98 -7.20
N GLU A 103 -1.99 -11.95 -7.59
CA GLU A 103 -3.12 -11.76 -8.50
C GLU A 103 -4.18 -10.80 -7.93
N ASP A 104 -4.35 -10.79 -6.60
CA ASP A 104 -5.26 -9.88 -5.89
C ASP A 104 -4.57 -8.56 -5.54
N LEU A 105 -3.28 -8.60 -5.18
CA LEU A 105 -2.49 -7.42 -4.82
C LEU A 105 -2.36 -6.44 -5.99
N ILE A 106 -1.95 -6.92 -7.18
CA ILE A 106 -1.64 -6.05 -8.32
C ILE A 106 -2.84 -5.18 -8.75
N PRO A 107 -4.07 -5.70 -8.91
CA PRO A 107 -5.24 -4.87 -9.18
C PRO A 107 -5.49 -3.80 -8.12
N ARG A 108 -5.38 -4.14 -6.83
CA ARG A 108 -5.60 -3.17 -5.73
C ARG A 108 -4.57 -2.05 -5.73
N VAL A 109 -3.31 -2.38 -6.02
CA VAL A 109 -2.25 -1.37 -6.21
C VAL A 109 -2.55 -0.48 -7.42
N LYS A 110 -3.02 -1.05 -8.55
CA LYS A 110 -3.42 -0.25 -9.72
C LYS A 110 -4.56 0.71 -9.40
N ASP A 111 -5.55 0.26 -8.64
CA ASP A 111 -6.69 1.10 -8.25
C ASP A 111 -6.25 2.21 -7.31
N LEU A 112 -5.34 1.94 -6.36
CA LEU A 112 -4.71 2.98 -5.55
C LEU A 112 -4.05 4.05 -6.43
N LEU A 113 -3.25 3.63 -7.42
CA LEU A 113 -2.43 4.52 -8.24
C LEU A 113 -3.20 5.22 -9.36
N ARG A 114 -4.45 4.85 -9.63
CA ARG A 114 -5.33 5.52 -10.61
C ARG A 114 -6.25 6.58 -9.99
N LYS A 115 -6.40 6.58 -8.67
CA LYS A 115 -7.11 7.62 -7.91
C LYS A 115 -6.33 8.93 -7.91
#